data_AF-A0A2D9S5M9-F1
#
_entry.id   AF-A0A2D9S5M9-F1
#
_cell.length_a   1.000
_cell.length_b   1.000
_cell.length_c   1.000
_cell.angle_alpha   90.00
_cell.angle_beta   90.00
_cell.angle_gamma   90.00
#
_symmetry.space_group_name_H-M   'P 1'
#
loop_
_entity.id
_entity.type
_entity.pdbx_description
1 polymer ?
#
loop_
_entity_poly.entity_id
_entity_poly.type
_entity_poly.pdbx_seq_one_letter_code
_entity_poly.pdbx_strand_id
1 'polypeptide(L)' 'TLIASASLPCASCGYPIVDTQLCWHPRIRVSGPLAELELGPVARNIAGARRAGDRLVGVA' A
#
# COMPACT_ATOMS: atom_id res chain seq x y z
N THR A 1 -1.75 4.91 -18.49
CA THR A 1 -2.14 5.47 -17.17
C THR A 1 -0.90 5.93 -16.44
N LEU A 2 -1.03 6.76 -15.40
CA LEU A 2 0.12 7.21 -14.59
C LEU A 2 0.94 6.03 -14.04
N ILE A 3 0.25 4.97 -13.61
CA ILE A 3 0.85 3.73 -13.10
C ILE A 3 1.76 3.09 -14.16
N ALA A 4 1.25 2.92 -15.38
CA ALA A 4 2.00 2.32 -16.48
C ALA A 4 3.19 3.18 -16.93
N SER A 5 3.02 4.52 -16.99
CA SER A 5 4.12 5.43 -17.35
C SER A 5 5.22 5.49 -16.30
N ALA A 6 4.90 5.20 -15.04
CA ALA A 6 5.85 5.14 -13.94
C ALA A 6 6.35 3.71 -13.65
N SER A 7 5.97 2.73 -14.48
CA SER A 7 6.34 1.31 -14.33
C SER A 7 6.09 0.75 -12.93
N LEU A 8 5.01 1.19 -12.28
CA LEU A 8 4.69 0.77 -10.92
C LEU A 8 4.10 -0.66 -10.92
N PRO A 9 4.60 -1.55 -10.05
CA PRO A 9 4.21 -2.96 -10.06
C PRO A 9 2.78 -3.14 -9.52
N CYS A 10 1.94 -3.80 -10.30
CA CYS A 10 0.57 -4.12 -9.92
C CYS A 10 0.31 -5.62 -10.02
N ALA A 11 -0.55 -6.13 -9.14
CA ALA A 11 -1.13 -7.45 -9.28
C ALA A 11 -2.06 -7.49 -10.50
N SER A 12 -2.49 -8.70 -10.90
CA SER A 12 -3.43 -8.89 -12.02
C SER A 12 -4.78 -8.18 -11.82
N CYS A 13 -5.17 -7.91 -10.58
CA CYS A 13 -6.37 -7.13 -10.24
C CYS A 13 -6.15 -5.60 -10.27
N GLY A 14 -4.96 -5.13 -10.61
CA GLY A 14 -4.62 -3.71 -10.69
C GLY A 14 -4.20 -3.05 -9.37
N TYR A 15 -4.19 -3.78 -8.25
CA TYR A 15 -3.74 -3.25 -6.96
C TYR A 15 -2.21 -3.21 -6.87
N PRO A 16 -1.64 -2.25 -6.11
CA PRO A 16 -0.21 -2.17 -5.86
C PRO A 16 0.37 -3.45 -5.27
N ILE A 17 1.53 -3.89 -5.78
CA ILE A 17 2.36 -4.88 -5.09
C ILE A 17 3.32 -4.09 -4.20
N VAL A 18 3.24 -4.33 -2.90
CA VAL A 18 4.04 -3.63 -1.89
C VAL A 18 4.73 -4.60 -0.95
N ASP A 19 5.76 -4.12 -0.25
CA ASP A 19 6.41 -4.85 0.84
C ASP A 19 5.69 -4.68 2.19
N THR A 20 6.25 -5.28 3.24
CA THR A 20 5.72 -5.17 4.61
C THR A 20 5.69 -3.74 5.14
N GLN A 21 6.49 -2.83 4.57
CA GLN A 21 6.52 -1.40 4.90
C GLN A 21 5.60 -0.55 4.01
N LEU A 22 4.76 -1.19 3.20
CA LEU A 22 3.81 -0.57 2.28
C LEU A 22 4.50 0.27 1.19
N CYS A 23 5.73 -0.08 0.82
CA CYS A 23 6.49 0.57 -0.23
C CYS A 23 6.06 0.05 -1.61
N TRP A 24 5.49 0.92 -2.44
CA TRP A 24 5.14 0.59 -3.83
C TRP A 24 6.27 0.94 -4.81
N HIS A 25 7.07 1.92 -4.43
CA HIS A 25 8.26 2.40 -5.12
C HIS A 25 9.15 3.08 -4.07
N PRO A 26 10.48 3.18 -4.22
CA PRO A 26 11.37 3.81 -3.22
C PRO A 26 10.94 5.19 -2.70
N ARG A 27 10.10 5.92 -3.46
CA ARG A 27 9.58 7.25 -3.13
C ARG A 27 8.06 7.30 -2.92
N ILE A 28 7.37 6.16 -2.93
CA ILE A 28 5.92 6.06 -2.87
C ILE A 28 5.53 4.96 -1.90
N ARG A 29 4.78 5.36 -0.87
CA ARG A 29 4.14 4.45 0.07
C ARG A 29 2.63 4.52 -0.11
N VAL A 30 1.92 3.44 0.21
CA VAL A 30 0.47 3.34 0.05
C VAL A 30 -0.25 3.13 1.38
N SER A 31 -1.49 3.57 1.44
CA SER A 31 -2.40 3.37 2.58
C SER A 31 -3.83 3.24 2.07
N GLY A 32 -4.77 2.91 2.96
CA GLY A 32 -6.16 2.77 2.55
C GLY A 32 -6.36 1.53 1.67
N PRO A 33 -7.37 1.52 0.76
CA PRO A 33 -7.62 0.40 -0.14
C PRO A 33 -6.39 -0.04 -0.94
N LEU A 34 -5.51 0.89 -1.34
CA LEU A 34 -4.29 0.57 -2.09
C LEU A 34 -3.29 -0.31 -1.33
N ALA A 35 -3.42 -0.42 -0.01
CA ALA A 35 -2.61 -1.30 0.85
C ALA A 35 -3.29 -2.64 1.16
N GLU A 36 -4.48 -2.92 0.60
CA GLU A 36 -5.32 -4.07 0.99
C GLU A 36 -4.65 -5.43 0.76
N LEU A 37 -3.82 -5.58 -0.27
CA LEU A 37 -3.15 -6.86 -0.53
C LEU A 37 -2.21 -7.25 0.62
N GLU A 38 -1.68 -6.28 1.36
CA GLU A 38 -0.75 -6.47 2.47
C GLU A 38 -1.42 -6.29 3.85
N LEU A 39 -2.34 -5.32 4.01
CA LEU A 39 -3.05 -5.07 5.26
C LEU A 39 -4.35 -5.87 5.42
N GLY A 40 -4.84 -6.48 4.36
CA GLY A 40 -6.13 -7.16 4.31
C GLY A 40 -7.32 -6.20 4.28
N PRO A 41 -8.56 -6.71 4.45
CA PRO A 41 -9.80 -5.96 4.25
C PRO A 41 -9.97 -4.77 5.22
N VAL A 42 -9.23 -4.77 6.34
CA VAL A 42 -9.24 -3.66 7.30
C VAL A 42 -8.63 -2.38 6.70
N ALA A 43 -7.85 -2.48 5.62
CA ALA A 43 -7.24 -1.34 4.95
C ALA A 43 -8.26 -0.25 4.55
N ARG A 44 -9.54 -0.62 4.39
CA ARG A 44 -10.64 0.29 4.02
C ARG A 44 -11.25 1.07 5.19
N ASN A 45 -10.79 0.87 6.43
CA ASN A 45 -11.36 1.54 7.61
C ASN A 45 -10.29 2.27 8.46
N ILE A 46 -10.75 2.93 9.53
CA ILE A 46 -9.88 3.71 10.43
C ILE A 46 -8.83 2.83 11.13
N ALA A 47 -9.15 1.58 11.46
CA ALA A 47 -8.17 0.67 12.04
C ALA A 47 -7.06 0.32 11.03
N GLY A 48 -7.39 0.12 9.75
CA GLY A 48 -6.40 -0.06 8.69
C GLY A 48 -5.55 1.19 8.46
N ALA A 49 -6.15 2.38 8.51
CA ALA A 49 -5.41 3.64 8.41
C ALA A 49 -4.36 3.78 9.54
N ARG A 50 -4.72 3.40 10.77
CA ARG A 50 -3.79 3.39 11.91
C ARG A 50 -2.65 2.38 11.70
N ARG A 51 -2.97 1.14 11.32
CA ARG A 51 -1.96 0.11 11.02
C ARG A 51 -1.00 0.51 9.92
N ALA A 52 -1.51 1.18 8.88
CA ALA A 52 -0.67 1.76 7.85
C ALA A 52 0.26 2.82 8.46
N GLY A 53 -0.29 3.75 9.25
CA GLY A 53 0.47 4.74 10.00
C GLY A 53 1.63 4.13 10.79
N ASP A 54 1.35 3.12 11.61
CA ASP A 54 2.35 2.44 12.45
C ASP A 54 3.51 1.89 11.59
N ARG A 55 3.24 1.29 10.43
CA ARG A 55 4.28 0.80 9.50
C ARG A 55 5.06 1.93 8.83
N LEU A 56 4.38 3.02 8.47
CA LEU A 56 5.01 4.16 7.78
C LEU A 56 5.97 4.92 8.70
N VAL A 57 5.67 5.00 10.00
CA VAL A 57 6.57 5.61 11.00
C VAL A 57 7.60 4.65 11.58
N GLY A 58 7.57 3.36 11.18
CA GLY A 58 8.48 2.33 11.69
C GLY A 58 8.20 1.90 13.14
N VAL A 59 6.95 2.02 13.58
CA VAL A 59 6.47 1.63 14.92
C VAL A 59 5.79 0.25 14.90
N ALA A 60 5.66 -0.36 13.72
CA ALA A 60 5.05 -1.68 13.50
C ALA A 60 6.05 -2.85 13.51
#